data_AF-A0A101DXV8-F1
#
_entry.id   AF-A0A101DXV8-F1
#
_cell.length_a   1.000
_cell.length_b   1.000
_cell.length_c   1.000
_cell.angle_alpha   90.00
_cell.angle_beta   90.00
_cell.angle_gamma   90.00
#
_symmetry.space_group_name_H-M   'P 1'
#
loop_
_entity.id
_entity.type
_entity.pdbx_description
1 polymer ?
#
loop_
_entity_poly.entity_id
_entity_poly.type
_entity_poly.pdbx_seq_one_letter_code
_entity_poly.pdbx_strand_id
1 'polypeptide(L)'
;VIKKLKEDSNVYEKSLKNAKLFYSSILHDGFQILPLPSWDLVLEIMERYRLLPNDALIAATCKHYGIKKIATFDEDFRRVDFLQVVEL
;
A
#
# COMPACT_ATOMS: atom_id res chain seq x y z
N VAL A 1 5.05 17.36 -6.31
CA VAL A 1 5.53 16.21 -7.11
C VAL A 1 4.51 15.81 -8.19
N ILE A 2 3.26 15.48 -7.84
CA ILE A 2 2.22 15.03 -8.79
C ILE A 2 1.99 16.03 -9.94
N LYS A 3 1.94 17.34 -9.67
CA LYS A 3 1.78 18.37 -10.70
C LYS A 3 2.94 18.34 -11.73
N LYS A 4 4.18 18.27 -11.26
CA LYS A 4 5.38 18.17 -12.13
C LYS A 4 5.40 16.89 -12.96
N LEU A 5 4.96 15.76 -12.40
CA LEU A 5 4.85 14.49 -13.15
C LEU A 5 3.86 14.57 -14.31
N LYS A 6 2.83 15.40 -14.20
CA LYS A 6 1.81 15.57 -15.24
C LYS A 6 2.23 16.57 -16.32
N GLU A 7 3.09 17.52 -15.99
CA GLU A 7 3.47 18.63 -16.87
C GLU A 7 4.79 18.37 -17.61
N ASP A 8 5.68 17.53 -17.07
CA ASP A 8 7.00 17.24 -17.65
C ASP A 8 7.13 15.74 -17.98
N SER A 9 7.14 15.43 -19.28
CA SER A 9 7.26 14.06 -19.78
C SER A 9 8.60 13.41 -19.41
N ASN A 10 9.69 14.16 -19.32
CA ASN A 10 10.99 13.61 -18.94
C ASN A 10 11.00 13.20 -17.46
N VAL A 11 10.38 14.02 -16.61
CA VAL A 11 10.21 13.70 -15.17
C VAL A 11 9.30 12.49 -15.00
N TYR A 12 8.22 12.38 -15.79
CA TYR A 12 7.34 11.22 -15.80
C TYR A 12 8.09 9.94 -16.19
N GLU A 13 8.77 9.94 -17.35
CA GLU A 13 9.47 8.76 -17.86
C GLU A 13 10.57 8.29 -16.91
N LYS A 14 11.35 9.21 -16.35
CA LYS A 14 12.36 8.86 -15.35
C LYS A 14 11.74 8.23 -14.10
N SER A 15 10.61 8.76 -13.64
CA SER A 15 9.89 8.23 -12.47
C SER A 15 9.29 6.85 -12.75
N LEU A 16 8.69 6.66 -13.93
CA LEU A 16 8.16 5.38 -14.37
C LEU A 16 9.26 4.32 -14.51
N LYS A 17 10.43 4.70 -15.07
CA LYS A 17 11.59 3.82 -15.14
C LYS A 17 12.04 3.37 -13.76
N ASN A 18 12.13 4.30 -12.80
CA ASN A 18 12.51 3.97 -11.42
C ASN A 18 11.49 3.05 -10.76
N ALA A 19 10.18 3.30 -10.95
CA ALA A 19 9.12 2.44 -10.43
C ALA A 19 9.21 1.01 -11.01
N LYS A 20 9.47 0.86 -12.31
CA LYS A 20 9.67 -0.44 -12.96
C LYS A 20 10.88 -1.17 -12.40
N LEU A 21 12.01 -0.48 -12.23
CA LEU A 21 13.23 -1.07 -11.67
C LEU A 21 13.02 -1.57 -10.24
N PHE A 22 12.36 -0.76 -9.40
CA PHE A 22 12.01 -1.13 -8.04
C PHE A 22 11.06 -2.34 -7.99
N TYR A 23 10.04 -2.35 -8.85
CA TYR A 23 9.13 -3.48 -8.94
C TYR A 23 9.86 -4.78 -9.32
N SER A 24 10.77 -4.71 -10.31
CA SER A 24 11.59 -5.86 -10.69
C SER A 24 12.51 -6.32 -9.55
N SER A 25 13.11 -5.41 -8.78
CA SER A 25 13.99 -5.82 -7.67
C SER A 25 13.22 -6.54 -6.56
N ILE A 26 12.03 -6.05 -6.20
CA ILE A 26 11.15 -6.71 -5.22
C ILE A 26 10.87 -8.18 -5.61
N LEU A 27 10.60 -8.43 -6.89
CA LEU A 27 10.32 -9.79 -7.37
C LEU A 27 11.54 -10.72 -7.26
N HIS A 28 12.76 -10.19 -7.34
CA HIS A 28 13.99 -10.98 -7.21
C HIS A 28 14.38 -11.26 -5.76
N ASP A 29 14.03 -10.36 -4.84
CA ASP A 29 14.44 -10.43 -3.43
C ASP A 29 13.54 -11.34 -2.56
N GLY A 30 12.68 -12.16 -3.19
CA GLY A 30 11.84 -13.14 -2.50
C GLY A 30 10.58 -12.55 -1.86
N PHE A 31 10.19 -11.33 -2.22
CA PHE A 31 8.93 -10.75 -1.77
C PHE A 31 7.75 -11.35 -2.52
N GLN A 32 6.67 -11.64 -1.79
CA GLN A 32 5.41 -12.10 -2.36
C GLN A 32 4.46 -10.92 -2.61
N ILE A 33 3.95 -10.81 -3.84
CA ILE A 33 2.88 -9.88 -4.18
C ILE A 33 1.54 -10.58 -3.96
N LEU A 34 0.68 -9.97 -3.14
CA LEU A 34 -0.62 -10.53 -2.81
C LEU A 34 -1.71 -9.99 -3.75
N PRO A 35 -2.60 -10.85 -4.27
CA PRO A 35 -3.83 -10.43 -4.91
C PRO A 35 -4.69 -9.54 -4.00
N LEU A 36 -5.54 -8.72 -4.63
CA LEU A 36 -6.41 -7.81 -3.89
C LEU A 36 -7.60 -8.58 -3.25
N PRO A 37 -8.07 -8.16 -2.07
CA PRO A 37 -9.29 -8.70 -1.45
C PRO A 37 -10.54 -8.19 -2.19
N SER A 38 -11.73 -8.65 -1.75
CA SER A 38 -13.00 -8.12 -2.25
C SER A 38 -13.20 -6.65 -1.88
N TRP A 39 -13.86 -5.90 -2.76
CA TRP A 39 -14.19 -4.50 -2.50
C TRP A 39 -15.14 -4.31 -1.31
N ASP A 40 -16.01 -5.27 -1.04
CA ASP A 40 -16.88 -5.24 0.15
C ASP A 40 -16.06 -5.18 1.44
N LEU A 41 -14.98 -5.96 1.53
CA LEU A 41 -14.08 -5.91 2.68
C LEU A 41 -13.32 -4.57 2.75
N VAL A 42 -12.91 -4.03 1.61
CA VAL A 42 -12.22 -2.73 1.56
C VAL A 42 -13.16 -1.64 2.06
N LEU A 43 -14.42 -1.61 1.61
CA LEU A 43 -15.43 -0.65 2.04
C LEU A 43 -15.77 -0.80 3.54
N GLU A 44 -15.87 -2.02 4.06
CA GLU A 44 -16.03 -2.28 5.51
C GLU A 44 -14.86 -1.67 6.31
N ILE A 45 -13.62 -1.87 5.86
CA ILE A 45 -12.42 -1.33 6.52
C ILE A 45 -12.38 0.20 6.41
N MET A 46 -12.71 0.77 5.26
CA MET A 46 -12.82 2.22 5.07
C MET A 46 -13.80 2.82 6.07
N GLU A 47 -15.01 2.27 6.17
CA GLU A 47 -16.06 2.77 7.06
C GLU A 47 -15.65 2.64 8.53
N ARG A 48 -15.15 1.46 8.93
CA ARG A 48 -14.81 1.16 10.32
C ARG A 48 -13.66 2.01 10.85
N TYR A 49 -12.59 2.19 10.07
CA TYR A 49 -11.35 2.85 10.53
C TYR A 49 -11.16 4.25 9.94
N ARG A 50 -12.10 4.72 9.11
CA ARG A 50 -12.07 6.01 8.42
C ARG A 50 -10.80 6.22 7.60
N LEU A 51 -10.33 5.14 6.99
CA LEU A 51 -9.15 5.14 6.14
C LEU A 51 -9.49 5.60 4.72
N LEU A 52 -8.52 6.23 4.05
CA LEU A 52 -8.63 6.50 2.62
C LEU A 52 -8.62 5.17 1.84
N PRO A 53 -9.14 5.15 0.60
CA PRO A 53 -9.30 3.91 -0.16
C PRO A 53 -8.03 3.05 -0.27
N ASN A 54 -6.86 3.68 -0.46
CA ASN A 54 -5.60 2.95 -0.58
C ASN A 54 -5.17 2.32 0.75
N ASP A 55 -5.31 3.05 1.86
CA ASP A 55 -4.91 2.54 3.17
C ASP A 55 -5.85 1.44 3.65
N ALA A 56 -7.14 1.59 3.36
CA ALA A 56 -8.13 0.55 3.60
C ALA A 56 -7.90 -0.69 2.75
N LEU A 57 -7.48 -0.55 1.48
CA LEU A 57 -7.11 -1.68 0.62
C LEU A 57 -5.94 -2.46 1.22
N ILE A 58 -4.92 -1.76 1.74
CA ILE A 58 -3.77 -2.38 2.41
C ILE A 58 -4.24 -3.13 3.67
N ALA A 59 -4.99 -2.46 4.56
CA ALA A 59 -5.49 -3.08 5.80
C ALA A 59 -6.44 -4.27 5.54
N ALA A 60 -7.32 -4.16 4.53
CA ALA A 60 -8.19 -5.25 4.08
C ALA A 60 -7.38 -6.43 3.54
N THR A 61 -6.31 -6.17 2.79
CA THR A 61 -5.40 -7.22 2.30
C THR A 61 -4.76 -7.95 3.46
N CYS A 62 -4.26 -7.20 4.46
CA CYS A 62 -3.71 -7.81 5.68
C CYS A 62 -4.74 -8.67 6.41
N LYS A 63 -5.98 -8.19 6.57
CA LYS A 63 -7.07 -8.95 7.21
C LYS A 63 -7.40 -10.23 6.43
N HIS A 64 -7.50 -10.16 5.11
CA HIS A 64 -7.83 -11.29 4.23
C HIS A 64 -6.78 -12.41 4.31
N TYR A 65 -5.49 -12.05 4.36
CA TYR A 65 -4.38 -13.00 4.43
C TYR A 65 -3.91 -13.32 5.86
N GLY A 66 -4.61 -12.83 6.90
CA GLY A 66 -4.26 -13.08 8.30
C GLY A 66 -2.94 -12.43 8.76
N ILE A 67 -2.48 -11.38 8.08
CA ILE A 67 -1.28 -10.62 8.41
C ILE A 67 -1.59 -9.68 9.58
N LYS A 68 -0.81 -9.80 10.66
CA LYS A 68 -1.04 -9.04 11.90
C LYS A 68 0.00 -7.96 12.16
N LYS A 69 1.05 -7.87 11.35
CA LYS A 69 2.14 -6.91 11.51
C LYS A 69 2.33 -6.14 10.21
N ILE A 70 2.48 -4.83 10.32
CA ILE A 70 2.69 -3.93 9.17
C ILE A 70 3.90 -3.04 9.44
N ALA A 71 4.81 -2.95 8.47
CA ALA A 71 5.88 -1.96 8.48
C ALA A 71 5.41 -0.75 7.66
N THR A 72 5.18 0.38 8.33
CA THR A 72 4.72 1.61 7.70
C THR A 72 5.12 2.82 8.54
N PHE A 73 5.31 3.97 7.88
CA PHE A 73 5.48 5.27 8.55
C PHE A 73 4.16 6.02 8.75
N ASP A 74 3.05 5.44 8.28
CA ASP A 74 1.73 6.06 8.39
C ASP A 74 1.06 5.69 9.72
N GLU A 75 0.86 6.71 10.56
CA GLU A 75 0.26 6.57 11.89
C GLU A 75 -1.21 6.16 11.84
N ASP A 76 -1.90 6.34 10.72
CA ASP A 76 -3.31 5.98 10.58
C ASP A 76 -3.54 4.47 10.81
N PHE A 77 -2.55 3.64 10.49
CA PHE A 77 -2.60 2.20 10.74
C PHE A 77 -2.56 1.83 12.22
N ARG A 78 -2.12 2.74 13.12
CA ARG A 78 -2.18 2.50 14.58
C ARG A 78 -3.62 2.44 15.09
N ARG A 79 -4.61 2.96 14.34
CA ARG A 79 -6.04 2.87 14.70
C ARG A 79 -6.67 1.53 14.29
N VAL A 80 -5.97 0.70 13.53
CA VAL A 80 -6.46 -0.58 13.03
C VAL A 80 -6.16 -1.68 14.07
N ASP A 81 -7.19 -2.04 14.84
CA ASP A 81 -7.08 -2.92 16.02
C ASP A 81 -6.49 -4.33 15.78
N PHE A 82 -6.56 -4.86 14.55
CA PHE A 82 -5.97 -6.16 14.19
C PHE A 82 -4.53 -6.06 13.66
N LEU A 83 -3.98 -4.85 13.52
CA LEU A 83 -2.62 -4.61 13.03
C LEU A 83 -1.72 -4.10 14.15
N GLN A 84 -0.53 -4.68 14.24
CA GLN A 84 0.60 -4.15 14.98
C GLN A 84 1.53 -3.42 14.01
N VAL A 85 1.70 -2.11 14.20
CA VAL A 85 2.73 -1.35 13.47
C VAL A 85 4.10 -1.73 14.02
N VAL A 86 5.01 -2.12 13.13
CA VAL A 86 6.42 -2.41 13.44
C VAL A 86 7.23 -1.18 13.09
N GLU A 87 7.89 -0.60 14.09
CA GLU A 87 8.83 0.50 13.92
C GLU A 87 10.17 -0.05 13.41
N LEU A 88 10.76 0.64 12.43
CA LEU A 88 12.04 0.29 11.79
C LEU A 88 13.16 1.20 12.28
#